data_AF-A0A0L8H442-F1
#
_entry.id   AF-A0A0L8H442-F1
#
_cell.length_a   1.000
_cell.length_b   1.000
_cell.length_c   1.000
_cell.angle_alpha   90.00
_cell.angle_beta   90.00
_cell.angle_gamma   90.00
#
_symmetry.space_group_name_H-M   'P 1'
#
loop_
_entity.id
_entity.type
_entity.pdbx_description
1 polymer ?
#
loop_
_entity_poly.entity_id
_entity_poly.type
_entity_poly.pdbx_seq_one_letter_code
_entity_poly.pdbx_strand_id
1 'polypeptide(L)'
;GSGKSIKEFDLKGLISEATDSNKYFRYNGSLTTPPCSEAVIWTVYETPLSISQAQLDKFWKAKDSHGKALSNFRPPQSINQRKVYRNSSGMSKAFSVLVVFSIVLSYLS
;
A
#
# COMPACT_ATOMS: atom_id res chain seq x y z
N GLY A 1 10.39 22.13 -24.39
CA GLY A 1 9.47 21.02 -24.68
C GLY A 1 8.09 21.41 -24.19
N SER A 2 7.07 21.26 -25.03
CA SER A 2 5.68 21.60 -24.67
C SER A 2 5.21 20.70 -23.53
N GLY A 3 4.95 21.28 -22.36
CA GLY A 3 4.41 20.56 -21.21
C GLY A 3 2.97 20.13 -21.50
N LYS A 4 2.66 18.85 -21.28
CA LYS A 4 1.27 18.39 -21.32
C LYS A 4 0.61 18.73 -19.99
N SER A 5 -0.42 19.57 -20.02
CA SER A 5 -1.25 19.85 -18.84
C SER A 5 -2.31 18.77 -18.69
N ILE A 6 -2.44 18.23 -17.47
CA ILE A 6 -3.46 17.24 -17.11
C ILE A 6 -4.58 18.00 -16.39
N LYS A 7 -5.84 17.71 -16.74
CA LYS A 7 -7.00 18.28 -16.03
C LYS A 7 -6.96 17.88 -14.56
N GLU A 8 -7.50 18.73 -13.70
CA GLU A 8 -7.64 18.40 -12.28
C GLU A 8 -8.55 17.19 -12.07
N PHE A 9 -8.19 16.32 -11.13
CA PHE A 9 -8.96 15.14 -10.72
C PHE A 9 -8.70 14.85 -9.24
N ASP A 10 -9.66 14.18 -8.59
CA ASP A 10 -9.54 13.84 -7.17
C ASP A 10 -8.58 12.65 -6.96
N LEU A 11 -7.44 12.92 -6.33
CA LEU A 11 -6.46 11.90 -5.94
C LEU A 11 -6.99 10.97 -4.84
N LYS A 12 -7.87 11.47 -3.98
CA LYS A 12 -8.44 10.67 -2.90
C LYS A 12 -9.38 9.62 -3.50
N GLY A 13 -10.27 10.03 -4.40
CA GLY A 13 -11.15 9.12 -5.15
C GLY A 13 -10.39 7.95 -5.77
N LEU A 14 -9.25 8.20 -6.42
CA LEU A 14 -8.42 7.12 -6.99
C LEU A 14 -7.96 6.07 -5.98
N ILE A 15 -7.70 6.46 -4.73
CA ILE A 15 -7.16 5.58 -3.71
C ILE A 15 -8.28 4.97 -2.86
N SER A 16 -9.24 5.80 -2.41
CA SER A 16 -10.32 5.38 -1.51
C SER A 16 -11.39 4.53 -2.18
N GLU A 17 -11.56 4.64 -3.50
CA GLU A 17 -12.56 3.84 -4.22
C GLU A 17 -12.17 2.35 -4.29
N ALA A 18 -10.89 2.02 -4.17
CA ALA A 18 -10.42 0.65 -4.36
C ALA A 18 -9.63 0.06 -3.20
N THR A 19 -9.41 0.77 -2.08
CA THR A 19 -8.74 0.19 -0.91
C THR A 19 -9.25 0.71 0.43
N ASP A 20 -9.38 -0.19 1.41
CA ASP A 20 -9.61 0.18 2.80
C ASP A 20 -8.34 0.83 3.34
N SER A 21 -8.41 2.14 3.59
CA SER A 21 -7.26 2.92 4.05
C SER A 21 -6.71 2.47 5.40
N ASN A 22 -7.43 1.60 6.13
CA ASN A 22 -7.01 1.03 7.40
C ASN A 22 -6.32 -0.34 7.27
N LYS A 23 -6.20 -0.89 6.06
CA LYS A 23 -5.55 -2.19 5.81
C LYS A 23 -4.29 -2.00 4.96
N TYR A 24 -3.15 -1.94 5.64
CA TYR A 24 -1.86 -1.74 4.99
C TYR A 24 -0.70 -2.35 5.78
N PHE A 25 0.41 -2.54 5.11
CA PHE A 25 1.70 -2.88 5.70
C PHE A 25 2.59 -1.65 5.80
N ARG A 26 3.39 -1.57 6.86
CA ARG A 26 4.28 -0.45 7.17
C ARG A 26 5.67 -0.96 7.53
N TYR A 27 6.72 -0.47 6.86
CA TYR A 27 8.10 -0.86 7.16
C TYR A 27 9.13 0.20 6.73
N ASN A 28 10.30 0.20 7.38
CA ASN A 28 11.44 1.02 6.98
C ASN A 28 12.17 0.38 5.79
N GLY A 29 12.49 1.17 4.77
CA GLY A 29 13.19 0.70 3.59
C GLY A 29 13.90 1.81 2.83
N SER A 30 14.19 1.54 1.57
CA SER A 30 14.97 2.42 0.72
C SER A 30 14.18 2.95 -0.46
N LEU A 31 14.76 3.92 -1.16
CA LEU A 31 14.40 4.20 -2.55
C LEU A 31 14.58 2.93 -3.40
N THR A 32 13.70 2.74 -4.39
CA THR A 32 13.78 1.65 -5.36
C THR A 32 14.59 2.04 -6.60
N THR A 33 15.06 3.28 -6.66
CA THR A 33 15.96 3.84 -7.68
C THR A 33 17.24 4.37 -7.04
N PRO A 34 18.36 4.42 -7.76
CA PRO A 34 19.59 5.05 -7.29
C PRO A 34 19.32 6.47 -6.76
N PRO A 35 19.94 6.89 -5.64
CA PRO A 35 21.04 6.23 -4.92
C PRO A 35 20.61 5.16 -3.91
N CYS A 36 19.36 4.68 -3.93
CA CYS A 36 18.87 3.60 -3.05
C CYS A 36 18.99 3.90 -1.55
N SER A 37 18.93 5.17 -1.14
CA SER A 37 19.06 5.58 0.26
C SER A 37 17.96 4.99 1.15
N GLU A 38 18.31 4.55 2.36
CA GLU A 38 17.41 4.01 3.39
C GLU A 38 16.66 5.11 4.17
N ALA A 39 15.92 5.95 3.43
CA ALA A 39 15.22 7.11 3.98
C ALA A 39 13.69 7.01 3.85
N VAL A 40 13.15 5.83 3.52
CA VAL A 40 11.73 5.67 3.18
C VAL A 40 11.00 4.85 4.25
N ILE A 41 9.85 5.35 4.68
CA ILE A 41 8.87 4.55 5.42
C ILE A 41 7.77 4.14 4.44
N TRP A 42 7.77 2.87 4.05
CA TRP A 42 6.84 2.33 3.05
C TRP A 42 5.47 2.06 3.66
N THR A 43 4.40 2.51 2.98
CA THR A 43 3.01 2.08 3.22
C THR A 43 2.53 1.31 2.00
N VAL A 44 2.15 0.05 2.18
CA VAL A 44 1.65 -0.81 1.10
C VAL A 44 0.25 -1.26 1.45
N TYR A 45 -0.77 -0.78 0.73
CA TYR A 45 -2.16 -1.18 0.96
C TYR A 45 -2.36 -2.67 0.64
N GLU A 46 -3.24 -3.31 1.40
CA GLU A 46 -3.53 -4.75 1.26
C GLU A 46 -4.39 -5.04 0.04
N THR A 47 -5.32 -4.13 -0.32
CA THR A 47 -6.18 -4.27 -1.49
C THR A 47 -5.61 -3.46 -2.67
N PRO A 48 -5.32 -4.09 -3.82
CA PRO A 48 -4.82 -3.40 -5.01
C PRO A 48 -5.91 -2.58 -5.72
N LEU A 49 -5.49 -1.54 -6.43
CA LEU A 49 -6.39 -0.79 -7.32
C LEU A 49 -6.63 -1.58 -8.61
N SER A 50 -7.91 -1.83 -8.93
CA SER A 50 -8.29 -2.48 -10.17
C SER A 50 -8.26 -1.51 -11.35
N ILE A 51 -7.67 -1.93 -12.46
CA ILE A 51 -7.73 -1.22 -13.74
C ILE A 51 -8.27 -2.15 -14.82
N SER A 52 -8.85 -1.58 -15.88
CA SER A 52 -9.29 -2.37 -17.03
C SER A 52 -8.11 -2.95 -17.81
N GLN A 53 -8.34 -4.06 -18.52
CA GLN A 53 -7.34 -4.65 -19.41
C GLN A 53 -6.84 -3.64 -20.46
N ALA A 54 -7.73 -2.83 -21.01
CA ALA A 54 -7.38 -1.81 -21.99
C ALA A 54 -6.43 -0.73 -21.42
N GLN A 55 -6.54 -0.41 -20.13
CA GLN A 55 -5.58 0.47 -19.46
C GLN A 55 -4.24 -0.22 -19.25
N LEU A 56 -4.26 -1.48 -18.80
CA LEU A 56 -3.04 -2.28 -18.60
C LEU A 56 -2.23 -2.41 -19.90
N ASP A 57 -2.89 -2.69 -21.03
CA ASP A 57 -2.23 -2.81 -22.33
C ASP A 57 -1.55 -1.50 -22.78
N LYS A 58 -2.12 -0.35 -22.41
CA LYS A 58 -1.50 0.96 -22.68
C LYS A 58 -0.24 1.15 -21.85
N PHE A 59 -0.22 0.71 -20.58
CA PHE A 59 0.96 0.75 -19.74
C PHE A 59 2.10 -0.13 -20.29
N TRP A 60 1.79 -1.35 -20.71
CA TRP A 60 2.81 -2.26 -21.27
C TRP A 60 3.45 -1.76 -22.56
N LYS A 61 2.70 -0.99 -23.35
CA LYS A 61 3.18 -0.40 -24.61
C LYS A 61 3.89 0.94 -24.41
N ALA A 62 3.91 1.47 -23.19
CA ALA A 62 4.54 2.75 -22.90
C ALA A 62 6.07 2.66 -23.10
N LYS A 63 6.62 3.73 -23.66
CA LYS A 63 8.04 3.88 -23.98
C LYS A 63 8.57 5.16 -23.37
N ASP A 64 9.85 5.18 -23.03
CA ASP A 64 10.53 6.41 -22.61
C ASP A 64 10.76 7.38 -23.78
N SER A 65 11.40 8.52 -23.51
CA SER A 65 11.77 9.53 -24.50
C SER A 65 12.70 9.01 -25.60
N HIS A 66 13.34 7.86 -25.38
CA HIS A 66 14.24 7.20 -26.32
C HIS A 66 13.58 6.01 -27.03
N GLY A 67 12.27 5.79 -26.83
CA GLY A 67 11.52 4.73 -27.46
C GLY A 67 11.74 3.35 -26.86
N LYS A 68 12.42 3.25 -25.70
CA LYS A 68 12.66 1.98 -25.00
C LYS A 68 11.45 1.62 -24.15
N ALA A 69 11.08 0.34 -24.16
CA ALA A 69 10.02 -0.18 -23.31
C ALA A 69 10.35 0.05 -21.83
N LEU A 70 9.35 0.50 -21.07
CA LEU A 70 9.50 0.79 -19.65
C LEU A 70 9.52 -0.51 -18.84
N SER A 71 10.70 -1.05 -18.59
CA SER A 71 10.92 -1.97 -17.46
C SER A 71 11.52 -1.16 -16.33
N ASN A 72 10.67 -0.68 -15.43
CA ASN A 72 10.97 0.37 -14.47
C ASN A 72 10.80 -0.09 -13.01
N PHE A 73 10.93 -1.39 -12.75
CA PHE A 73 10.84 -1.94 -11.40
C PHE A 73 12.18 -2.53 -10.94
N ARG A 74 12.41 -2.46 -9.63
CA ARG A 74 13.52 -3.13 -8.95
C ARG A 74 13.04 -4.49 -8.44
N PRO A 75 13.83 -5.58 -8.57
CA PRO A 75 13.48 -6.87 -8.01
C PRO A 75 13.27 -6.80 -6.48
N PRO A 76 12.40 -7.66 -5.90
CA PRO A 76 12.27 -7.79 -4.45
C PRO A 76 13.63 -8.00 -3.79
N GLN A 77 13.85 -7.35 -2.66
CA GLN A 77 15.09 -7.45 -1.88
C GLN A 77 14.83 -8.30 -0.62
N SER A 78 15.88 -8.88 -0.06
CA SER A 78 15.78 -9.68 1.16
C SER A 78 15.14 -8.89 2.32
N ILE A 79 14.35 -9.57 3.14
CA ILE A 79 13.70 -8.95 4.30
C ILE A 79 14.73 -8.55 5.38
N ASN A 80 15.84 -9.28 5.45
CA ASN A 80 16.86 -9.16 6.49
C ASN A 80 16.19 -9.23 7.88
N GLN A 81 16.58 -8.37 8.81
CA GLN A 81 16.02 -8.32 10.16
C GLN A 81 14.85 -7.33 10.30
N ARG A 82 14.31 -6.83 9.18
CA ARG A 82 13.27 -5.80 9.21
C ARG A 82 11.95 -6.36 9.70
N LYS A 83 11.32 -5.64 10.63
CA LYS A 83 9.93 -5.89 11.04
C LYS A 83 8.98 -5.19 10.08
N VAL A 84 7.92 -5.89 9.68
CA VAL A 84 6.82 -5.35 8.90
C VAL A 84 5.59 -5.33 9.79
N TYR A 85 5.00 -4.15 9.96
CA TYR A 85 3.78 -3.98 10.75
C TYR A 85 2.58 -4.05 9.82
N ARG A 86 1.52 -4.71 10.24
CA ARG A 86 0.23 -4.70 9.55
C ARG A 86 -0.75 -3.86 10.35
N ASN A 87 -1.35 -2.87 9.71
CA ASN A 87 -2.54 -2.20 10.20
C ASN A 87 -3.77 -2.98 9.74
N SER A 88 -4.64 -3.34 10.67
CA SER A 88 -5.91 -3.98 10.39
C SER A 88 -6.87 -3.66 11.52
N SER A 89 -8.02 -3.08 11.21
CA SER A 89 -9.05 -2.69 12.18
C SER A 89 -9.82 -3.87 12.80
N GLY A 90 -9.35 -5.10 12.61
CA GLY A 90 -9.97 -6.31 13.14
C GLY A 90 -9.49 -6.69 14.53
N MET A 91 -9.76 -5.89 15.56
CA MET A 91 -9.90 -6.49 16.89
C MET A 91 -11.19 -7.29 16.87
N SER A 92 -11.08 -8.61 17.00
CA SER A 92 -12.24 -9.49 17.11
C SER A 92 -13.13 -9.00 18.25
N LYS A 93 -14.39 -8.65 17.96
CA LYS A 93 -15.38 -8.26 18.98
C LYS A 93 -15.47 -9.28 20.12
N ALA A 94 -15.10 -10.54 19.86
CA ALA A 94 -15.04 -11.60 20.85
C ALA A 94 -14.07 -11.28 22.01
N PHE A 95 -12.95 -10.59 21.74
CA PHE A 95 -11.97 -10.27 22.78
C PHE A 95 -12.52 -9.25 23.78
N SER A 96 -13.24 -8.23 23.29
CA SER A 96 -13.94 -7.28 24.16
C SER A 96 -15.02 -7.94 25.01
N VAL A 97 -15.78 -8.90 24.46
CA VAL A 97 -16.83 -9.62 25.19
C VAL A 97 -16.25 -10.52 26.29
N LEU A 98 -15.19 -11.28 26.00
CA LEU A 98 -14.53 -12.16 26.98
C LEU A 98 -13.89 -11.38 28.14
N VAL A 99 -13.31 -10.21 27.86
CA VAL A 99 -12.74 -9.33 28.90
C VAL A 99 -13.85 -8.79 29.81
N VAL A 100 -14.96 -8.29 29.25
CA VAL A 100 -16.10 -7.81 30.05
C VAL A 100 -16.70 -8.94 30.90
N PHE A 101 -16.89 -10.12 30.33
CA PHE A 101 -17.45 -11.26 31.06
C PHE A 101 -16.55 -11.71 32.22
N SER A 102 -15.24 -11.80 32.01
CA SER A 102 -14.27 -12.15 33.06
C SER A 102 -14.26 -11.11 34.19
N ILE A 103 -14.34 -9.82 33.84
CA ILE A 103 -14.43 -8.74 34.82
C ILE A 103 -15.72 -8.87 35.63
N VAL A 104 -16.88 -9.06 34.99
CA VAL A 104 -18.17 -9.20 35.70
C VAL A 104 -18.18 -10.44 36.61
N LEU A 105 -17.68 -11.59 36.16
CA LEU A 105 -17.56 -12.79 36.99
C LEU A 105 -16.66 -12.57 38.21
N SER A 106 -15.58 -11.81 38.06
CA SER A 106 -14.67 -11.50 39.18
C SER A 106 -15.30 -10.58 40.23
N TYR A 107 -16.34 -9.82 39.88
CA TYR A 107 -17.13 -9.00 40.82
C TYR A 107 -18.33 -9.75 41.42
N LEU A 108 -18.67 -10.92 40.88
CA LEU A 108 -19.77 -11.77 41.35
C LEU A 108 -19.28 -12.97 42.18
N SER A 109 -17.97 -13.10 42.41
CA SER A 109 -17.34 -14.12 43.27
C SER A 109 -16.84 -13.53 44.58
#